data_AF-A0A394D516-F1
#
_entry.id   AF-A0A394D516-F1
#
_cell.length_a   1.000
_cell.length_b   1.000
_cell.length_c   1.000
_cell.angle_alpha   90.00
_cell.angle_beta   90.00
_cell.angle_gamma   90.00
#
_symmetry.space_group_name_H-M   'P 1'
#
loop_
_entity.id
_entity.type
_entity.pdbx_description
1 polymer ?
#
loop_
_entity_poly.entity_id
_entity_poly.type
_entity_poly.pdbx_seq_one_letter_code
_entity_poly.pdbx_strand_id
1 'polypeptide(L)'
;MLEEFEKKILIPADTIYKGRKITTFIYGRTSLISFLQQHTEGRDLVRPSLTRFATSYLTLGCLNDNRTSLIRMFKSVEWKATKFARTHDERLVEDVVLDKEFWKSVVFVLKGAFRLMKVLRLVDSDDYEKLLMGLIYEAIDQAKEKIRVYNNVEDR
;
A
#
# COMPACT_ATOMS: atom_id res chain seq x y z
N MET A 1 -20.26 -0.84 3.99
CA MET A 1 -19.63 -2.18 4.06
C MET A 1 -18.10 -2.11 4.08
N LEU A 2 -17.40 -1.61 3.05
CA LEU A 2 -15.91 -1.60 3.05
C LEU A 2 -15.28 -0.62 4.07
N GLU A 3 -15.92 0.52 4.33
CA GLU A 3 -15.45 1.50 5.32
C GLU A 3 -15.47 0.95 6.76
N GLU A 4 -16.31 -0.03 7.08
CA GLU A 4 -16.33 -0.69 8.40
C GLU A 4 -15.17 -1.69 8.58
N PHE A 5 -14.75 -2.35 7.49
CA PHE A 5 -13.57 -3.20 7.50
C PHE A 5 -12.29 -2.37 7.66
N GLU A 6 -12.27 -1.16 7.10
CA GLU A 6 -11.16 -0.22 7.18
C GLU A 6 -10.96 0.31 8.61
N LYS A 7 -12.03 0.58 9.37
CA LYS A 7 -11.95 1.01 10.78
C LYS A 7 -11.44 -0.07 11.74
N LYS A 8 -11.64 -1.35 11.43
CA LYS A 8 -11.27 -2.48 12.31
C LYS A 8 -9.81 -2.95 12.16
N ILE A 9 -9.12 -2.52 11.11
CA ILE A 9 -7.71 -2.83 10.88
C ILE A 9 -7.01 -1.50 11.15
N LEU A 10 -6.32 -1.33 12.28
CA LEU A 10 -5.73 -0.03 12.66
C LEU A 10 -4.43 0.30 11.87
N ILE A 11 -3.96 -0.65 11.06
CA ILE A 11 -2.68 -0.66 10.33
C ILE A 11 -2.72 -0.08 8.88
N PRO A 12 -3.85 -0.07 8.12
CA PRO A 12 -3.91 0.47 6.75
C PRO A 12 -3.79 1.99 6.69
N ALA A 13 -4.34 2.73 7.65
CA ALA A 13 -4.46 4.19 7.55
C ALA A 13 -3.08 4.88 7.55
N ASP A 14 -2.19 4.52 8.46
CA ASP A 14 -0.82 5.06 8.52
C ASP A 14 0.01 4.66 7.29
N THR A 15 -0.07 3.39 6.89
CA THR A 15 0.65 2.87 5.72
C THR A 15 0.20 3.57 4.42
N ILE A 16 -1.11 3.74 4.22
CA ILE A 16 -1.68 4.46 3.07
C ILE A 16 -1.28 5.93 3.11
N TYR A 17 -1.30 6.55 4.29
CA TYR A 17 -0.88 7.94 4.47
C TYR A 17 0.59 8.14 4.08
N LYS A 18 1.49 7.30 4.61
CA LYS A 18 2.92 7.30 4.28
C LYS A 18 3.17 7.05 2.80
N GLY A 19 2.48 6.07 2.19
CA GLY A 19 2.53 5.83 0.75
C GLY A 19 2.11 7.05 -0.07
N ARG A 20 1.02 7.73 0.32
CA ARG A 20 0.56 8.96 -0.32
C ARG A 20 1.53 10.13 -0.15
N LYS A 21 2.19 10.22 1.01
CA LYS A 21 3.24 11.23 1.25
C LYS A 21 4.41 11.04 0.31
N ILE A 22 4.88 9.80 0.11
CA ILE A 22 5.94 9.46 -0.86
C ILE A 22 5.53 9.91 -2.27
N THR A 23 4.34 9.51 -2.75
CA THR A 23 3.93 9.84 -4.12
C THR A 23 3.70 11.34 -4.30
N THR A 24 3.01 12.00 -3.37
CA THR A 24 2.81 13.46 -3.41
C THR A 24 4.14 14.21 -3.46
N PHE A 25 5.13 13.74 -2.69
CA PHE A 25 6.45 14.35 -2.67
C PHE A 25 7.15 14.23 -4.03
N ILE A 26 7.18 13.03 -4.61
CA ILE A 26 7.85 12.77 -5.89
C ILE A 26 7.17 13.51 -7.04
N TYR A 27 5.84 13.44 -7.12
CA TYR A 27 5.08 14.10 -8.19
C TYR A 27 4.92 15.61 -8.00
N GLY A 28 5.25 16.14 -6.82
CA GLY A 28 5.24 17.58 -6.57
C GLY A 28 6.32 18.37 -7.30
N ARG A 29 7.34 17.71 -7.87
CA ARG A 29 8.48 18.37 -8.53
C ARG A 29 8.95 17.62 -9.78
N THR A 30 9.03 18.29 -10.92
CA THR A 30 9.47 17.70 -12.21
C THR A 30 10.86 17.07 -12.15
N SER A 31 11.78 17.63 -11.35
CA SER A 31 13.10 17.06 -11.13
C SER A 31 13.06 15.69 -10.46
N LEU A 32 12.15 15.49 -9.49
CA LEU A 32 11.99 14.23 -8.78
C LEU A 32 11.28 13.19 -9.64
N ILE A 33 10.32 13.60 -10.46
CA ILE A 33 9.69 12.72 -11.45
C ILE A 33 10.74 12.19 -12.43
N SER A 34 11.59 13.08 -12.97
CA SER A 34 12.66 12.69 -13.89
C SER A 34 13.66 11.75 -13.20
N PHE A 35 14.00 12.03 -11.94
CA PHE A 35 14.93 11.21 -11.16
C PHE A 35 14.34 9.83 -10.83
N LEU A 36 13.04 9.76 -10.48
CA LEU A 36 12.31 8.51 -10.33
C LEU A 36 12.39 7.67 -11.60
N GLN A 37 12.07 8.26 -12.77
CA GLN A 37 12.05 7.56 -14.06
C GLN A 37 13.40 6.93 -14.41
N GLN A 38 14.52 7.59 -14.05
CA GLN A 38 15.87 7.03 -14.23
C GLN A 38 16.10 5.77 -13.40
N HIS A 39 15.47 5.64 -12.24
CA HIS A 39 15.61 4.49 -11.34
C HIS A 39 14.54 3.41 -11.53
N THR A 40 13.38 3.76 -12.08
CA THR A 40 12.23 2.85 -12.27
C THR A 40 12.04 2.39 -13.72
N GLU A 41 12.96 2.72 -14.63
CA GLU A 41 12.83 2.41 -16.07
C GLU A 41 11.54 3.00 -16.67
N GLY A 42 11.14 4.19 -16.18
CA GLY A 42 9.90 4.85 -16.58
C GLY A 42 8.63 4.30 -15.95
N ARG A 43 8.69 3.33 -15.01
CA ARG A 43 7.50 2.85 -14.29
C ARG A 43 6.96 3.92 -13.35
N ASP A 44 5.63 4.07 -13.37
CA ASP A 44 4.85 4.98 -12.53
C ASP A 44 4.59 4.35 -11.15
N LEU A 45 4.54 5.17 -10.10
CA LEU A 45 4.16 4.75 -8.75
C LEU A 45 2.65 4.87 -8.47
N VAL A 46 1.91 5.61 -9.30
CA VAL A 46 0.47 5.82 -9.13
C VAL A 46 -0.28 5.10 -10.23
N ARG A 47 -1.30 4.34 -9.83
CA ARG A 47 -2.21 3.66 -10.75
C ARG A 47 -3.66 4.05 -10.44
N PRO A 48 -4.26 4.96 -11.22
CA PRO A 48 -5.65 5.37 -11.04
C PRO A 48 -6.64 4.20 -11.21
N SER A 49 -7.74 4.25 -10.47
CA SER A 49 -8.87 3.31 -10.58
C SER A 49 -10.19 4.02 -10.28
N LEU A 50 -11.32 3.35 -10.57
CA LEU A 50 -12.67 3.90 -10.44
C LEU A 50 -13.00 4.39 -9.02
N THR A 51 -12.38 3.79 -8.00
CA THR A 51 -12.58 4.20 -6.62
C THR A 51 -11.28 4.71 -6.00
N ARG A 52 -11.41 5.68 -5.10
CA ARG A 52 -10.31 6.18 -4.27
C ARG A 52 -9.62 5.05 -3.50
N PHE A 53 -10.41 4.07 -3.03
CA PHE A 53 -9.92 2.88 -2.34
C PHE A 53 -9.01 2.05 -3.24
N ALA A 54 -9.50 1.61 -4.39
CA ALA A 54 -8.70 0.83 -5.33
C ALA A 54 -7.44 1.58 -5.78
N THR A 55 -7.55 2.90 -5.98
CA THR A 55 -6.40 3.75 -6.31
C THR A 55 -5.33 3.72 -5.22
N SER A 56 -5.69 3.84 -3.94
CA SER A 56 -4.74 3.76 -2.82
C SER A 56 -4.02 2.41 -2.76
N TYR A 57 -4.74 1.29 -2.90
CA TYR A 57 -4.13 -0.05 -2.88
C TYR A 57 -3.24 -0.31 -4.08
N LEU A 58 -3.67 0.08 -5.29
CA LEU A 58 -2.86 -0.08 -6.49
C LEU A 58 -1.59 0.79 -6.42
N THR A 59 -1.69 2.00 -5.86
CA THR A 59 -0.54 2.87 -5.60
C THR A 59 0.45 2.21 -4.63
N LEU A 60 -0.03 1.62 -3.53
CA LEU A 60 0.83 0.85 -2.62
C LEU A 60 1.46 -0.37 -3.31
N GLY A 61 0.74 -1.02 -4.22
CA GLY A 61 1.25 -2.09 -5.06
C GLY A 61 2.43 -1.61 -5.93
N CYS A 62 2.23 -0.53 -6.68
CA CYS A 62 3.28 0.07 -7.51
C CYS A 62 4.50 0.55 -6.69
N LEU A 63 4.28 1.09 -5.49
CA LEU A 63 5.37 1.42 -4.56
C LEU A 63 6.16 0.18 -4.14
N ASN A 64 5.47 -0.92 -3.82
CA ASN A 64 6.11 -2.18 -3.44
C ASN A 64 6.88 -2.81 -4.60
N ASP A 65 6.32 -2.80 -5.80
CA ASP A 65 6.96 -3.33 -7.00
C ASP A 65 8.25 -2.57 -7.35
N ASN A 66 8.26 -1.26 -7.10
CA ASN A 66 9.41 -0.39 -7.33
C ASN A 66 10.25 -0.14 -6.06
N ARG A 67 10.04 -0.89 -4.98
CA ARG A 67 10.71 -0.72 -3.68
C ARG A 67 12.23 -0.65 -3.82
N THR A 68 12.83 -1.61 -4.54
CA THR A 68 14.29 -1.69 -4.71
C THR A 68 14.83 -0.47 -5.45
N SER A 69 14.11 0.00 -6.47
CA SER A 69 14.45 1.22 -7.22
C SER A 69 14.36 2.46 -6.34
N LEU A 70 13.31 2.57 -5.52
CA LEU A 70 13.16 3.67 -4.56
C LEU A 70 14.28 3.68 -3.53
N ILE A 71 14.57 2.55 -2.89
CA ILE A 71 15.68 2.46 -1.92
C ILE A 71 17.01 2.83 -2.57
N ARG A 72 17.26 2.42 -3.83
CA ARG A 72 18.46 2.79 -4.57
C ARG A 72 18.50 4.29 -4.86
N MET A 73 17.39 4.88 -5.30
CA MET A 73 17.25 6.31 -5.57
C MET A 73 17.61 7.13 -4.33
N PHE A 74 17.02 6.84 -3.18
CA PHE A 74 17.28 7.57 -1.93
C PHE A 74 18.67 7.30 -1.31
N LYS A 75 19.34 6.19 -1.66
CA LYS A 75 20.72 5.92 -1.23
C LYS A 75 21.79 6.48 -2.16
N SER A 76 21.41 6.96 -3.34
CA SER A 76 22.33 7.41 -4.38
C SER A 76 23.15 8.64 -3.94
N VAL A 77 24.33 8.81 -4.54
CA VAL A 77 25.19 9.97 -4.25
C VAL A 77 24.54 11.24 -4.80
N GLU A 78 23.86 11.10 -5.93
CA GLU A 78 23.05 12.10 -6.61
C GLU A 78 21.95 12.62 -5.69
N TRP A 79 21.22 11.74 -4.99
CA TRP A 79 20.22 12.13 -3.99
C TRP A 79 20.85 13.02 -2.90
N LYS A 80 21.96 12.56 -2.31
CA LYS A 80 22.68 13.30 -1.25
C LYS A 80 23.25 14.64 -1.73
N ALA A 81 23.60 14.73 -3.01
CA ALA A 81 24.07 15.96 -3.64
C ALA A 81 22.93 16.93 -3.98
N THR A 82 21.67 16.46 -4.05
CA THR A 82 20.55 17.36 -4.33
C THR A 82 20.28 18.32 -3.18
N LYS A 83 19.77 19.51 -3.52
CA LYS A 83 19.26 20.48 -2.53
C LYS A 83 18.09 19.92 -1.72
N PHE A 84 17.46 18.86 -2.21
CA PHE A 84 16.25 18.25 -1.65
C PHE A 84 16.54 17.36 -0.44
N ALA A 85 17.74 16.78 -0.31
CA ALA A 85 18.13 15.99 0.86
C ALA A 85 18.27 16.82 2.17
N ARG A 86 18.02 18.14 2.12
CA ARG A 86 18.30 19.09 3.20
C ARG A 86 17.07 19.62 3.94
N THR A 87 15.88 19.37 3.43
CA THR A 87 14.62 19.90 3.97
C THR A 87 13.90 18.84 4.80
N HIS A 88 13.07 19.29 5.76
CA HIS A 88 12.50 18.43 6.80
C HIS A 88 11.54 17.36 6.24
N ASP A 89 10.64 17.78 5.34
CA ASP A 89 9.65 16.87 4.73
C ASP A 89 10.31 15.77 3.90
N GLU A 90 11.47 16.06 3.32
CA GLU A 90 12.25 15.15 2.49
C GLU A 90 12.98 14.10 3.30
N ARG A 91 13.50 14.47 4.48
CA ARG A 91 14.07 13.50 5.42
C ARG A 91 13.00 12.54 5.91
N LEU A 92 11.79 13.03 6.19
CA LEU A 92 10.68 12.16 6.57
C LEU A 92 10.34 11.14 5.47
N VAL A 93 10.34 11.56 4.20
CA VAL A 93 10.09 10.64 3.08
C VAL A 93 11.24 9.64 2.90
N GLU A 94 12.49 10.11 3.02
CA GLU A 94 13.68 9.23 2.99
C GLU A 94 13.62 8.19 4.12
N ASP A 95 13.35 8.62 5.35
CA ASP A 95 13.26 7.75 6.52
C ASP A 95 12.17 6.70 6.34
N VAL A 96 11.00 7.08 5.82
CA VAL A 96 9.91 6.12 5.52
C VAL A 96 10.31 5.13 4.42
N VAL A 97 10.98 5.58 3.35
CA VAL A 97 11.43 4.69 2.26
C VAL A 97 12.52 3.74 2.72
N LEU A 98 13.37 4.15 3.68
CA LEU A 98 14.44 3.33 4.24
C LEU A 98 13.98 2.45 5.41
N ASP A 99 12.84 2.75 6.01
CA ASP A 99 12.24 1.98 7.11
C ASP A 99 11.78 0.59 6.64
N LYS A 100 12.28 -0.44 7.30
CA LYS A 100 11.92 -1.84 7.02
C LYS A 100 10.50 -2.16 7.48
N GLU A 101 10.04 -1.58 8.59
CA GLU A 101 8.72 -1.85 9.16
C GLU A 101 7.63 -1.29 8.26
N PHE A 102 7.82 -0.10 7.70
CA PHE A 102 6.94 0.43 6.65
C PHE A 102 6.70 -0.57 5.51
N TRP A 103 7.76 -1.17 4.93
CA TRP A 103 7.59 -2.13 3.83
C TRP A 103 6.89 -3.42 4.25
N LYS A 104 7.10 -3.89 5.49
CA LYS A 104 6.34 -5.03 6.03
C LYS A 104 4.85 -4.68 6.11
N SER A 105 4.52 -3.49 6.61
CA SER A 105 3.14 -3.00 6.68
C SER A 105 2.52 -2.85 5.29
N VAL A 106 3.26 -2.39 4.28
CA VAL A 106 2.79 -2.35 2.88
C VAL A 106 2.40 -3.75 2.39
N VAL A 107 3.26 -4.75 2.59
CA VAL A 107 2.97 -6.14 2.20
C VAL A 107 1.77 -6.69 2.96
N PHE A 108 1.64 -6.38 4.25
CA PHE A 108 0.49 -6.78 5.07
C PHE A 108 -0.82 -6.20 4.53
N VAL A 109 -0.84 -4.89 4.26
CA VAL A 109 -2.00 -4.17 3.72
C VAL A 109 -2.39 -4.74 2.34
N LEU A 110 -1.44 -5.00 1.46
CA LEU A 110 -1.70 -5.58 0.14
C LEU A 110 -2.27 -7.01 0.22
N LYS A 111 -1.75 -7.84 1.13
CA LYS A 111 -2.29 -9.19 1.37
C LYS A 111 -3.73 -9.13 1.90
N GLY A 112 -4.02 -8.22 2.83
CA GLY A 112 -5.36 -7.98 3.34
C GLY A 112 -6.34 -7.56 2.23
N ALA A 113 -5.93 -6.59 1.42
CA ALA A 113 -6.70 -6.10 0.27
C ALA A 113 -7.01 -7.21 -0.74
N PHE A 114 -6.03 -8.07 -1.04
CA PHE A 114 -6.22 -9.18 -1.97
C PHE A 114 -7.23 -10.22 -1.44
N ARG A 115 -7.19 -10.53 -0.14
CA ARG A 115 -8.19 -11.42 0.48
C ARG A 115 -9.59 -10.81 0.41
N LEU A 116 -9.72 -9.51 0.70
CA LEU A 116 -10.99 -8.80 0.58
C LEU A 116 -11.51 -8.81 -0.86
N MET A 117 -10.66 -8.54 -1.85
CA MET A 117 -11.05 -8.60 -3.27
C MET A 117 -11.53 -10.00 -3.70
N LYS A 118 -10.91 -11.06 -3.18
CA LYS A 118 -11.37 -12.44 -3.43
C LYS A 118 -12.76 -12.70 -2.84
N VAL A 119 -13.01 -12.25 -1.61
CA VAL A 119 -14.33 -12.39 -0.97
C VAL A 119 -15.38 -11.58 -1.74
N LEU A 120 -15.07 -10.35 -2.13
CA LEU A 120 -15.98 -9.52 -2.94
C LEU A 120 -16.32 -10.20 -4.27
N ARG A 121 -15.33 -10.74 -4.99
CA ARG A 121 -15.58 -11.46 -6.25
C ARG A 121 -16.45 -12.71 -6.09
N LEU A 122 -16.34 -13.42 -4.96
CA LEU A 122 -17.21 -14.57 -4.65
C LEU A 122 -18.65 -14.14 -4.39
N VAL A 123 -18.83 -12.97 -3.75
CA VAL A 123 -20.14 -12.38 -3.49
C VAL A 123 -20.79 -11.82 -4.76
N ASP A 124 -19.99 -11.32 -5.69
CA ASP A 124 -20.44 -10.63 -6.91
C ASP A 124 -20.65 -11.57 -8.12
N SER A 125 -20.27 -12.86 -8.01
CA SER A 125 -20.52 -13.83 -9.09
C SER A 125 -21.99 -14.30 -9.07
N ASP A 126 -22.59 -14.54 -10.23
CA ASP A 126 -23.95 -15.12 -10.36
C ASP A 126 -24.12 -16.49 -9.66
N ASP A 127 -23.03 -17.15 -9.26
CA ASP A 127 -23.04 -18.33 -8.37
C ASP A 127 -23.36 -17.99 -6.89
N TYR A 128 -23.59 -16.71 -6.55
CA TYR A 128 -23.99 -16.23 -5.23
C TYR A 128 -25.31 -16.84 -4.75
N GLU A 129 -26.26 -17.07 -5.66
CA GLU A 129 -27.51 -17.78 -5.34
C GLU A 129 -27.30 -19.29 -5.13
N LYS A 130 -26.22 -19.85 -5.69
CA LYS A 130 -25.87 -21.28 -5.59
C LYS A 130 -25.14 -21.63 -4.30
N LEU A 131 -24.39 -20.69 -3.75
CA LEU A 131 -23.69 -20.84 -2.48
C LEU A 131 -24.65 -20.45 -1.34
N LEU A 132 -25.22 -21.46 -0.64
CA LEU A 132 -26.06 -21.25 0.54
C LEU A 132 -25.44 -20.17 1.44
N MET A 133 -26.21 -19.10 1.72
CA MET A 133 -25.80 -17.93 2.52
C MET A 133 -24.95 -18.27 3.76
N GLY A 134 -25.17 -19.42 4.40
CA GLY A 134 -24.39 -19.92 5.53
C GLY A 134 -22.88 -20.07 5.26
N LEU A 135 -22.48 -20.54 4.07
CA LEU A 135 -21.06 -20.71 3.70
C LEU A 135 -20.35 -19.35 3.53
N ILE A 136 -21.06 -18.33 3.08
CA ILE A 136 -20.50 -16.99 2.89
C ILE A 136 -20.32 -16.29 4.25
N TYR A 137 -21.31 -16.39 5.14
CA TYR A 137 -21.15 -15.88 6.50
C TYR A 137 -19.98 -16.54 7.21
N GLU A 138 -19.80 -17.85 7.04
CA GLU A 138 -18.67 -18.59 7.58
C GLU A 138 -17.33 -18.12 6.96
N ALA A 139 -17.26 -17.94 5.65
CA ALA A 139 -16.06 -17.44 4.98
C ALA A 139 -15.68 -16.00 5.42
N ILE A 140 -16.68 -15.14 5.62
CA ILE A 140 -16.49 -13.78 6.15
C ILE A 140 -16.00 -13.84 7.59
N ASP A 141 -16.56 -14.71 8.43
CA ASP A 141 -16.13 -14.84 9.82
C ASP A 141 -14.73 -15.44 9.94
N GLN A 142 -14.40 -16.44 9.13
CA GLN A 142 -13.04 -16.95 9.03
C GLN A 142 -12.04 -15.89 8.55
N ALA A 143 -12.44 -15.01 7.62
CA ALA A 143 -11.61 -13.89 7.19
C ALA A 143 -11.38 -12.88 8.32
N LYS A 144 -12.42 -12.55 9.10
CA LYS A 144 -12.32 -11.68 10.28
C LYS A 144 -11.40 -12.28 11.34
N GLU A 145 -11.55 -13.56 11.66
CA GLU A 145 -10.72 -14.25 12.66
C GLU A 145 -9.26 -14.39 12.22
N LYS A 146 -8.99 -14.69 10.94
CA LYS A 146 -7.61 -14.73 10.43
C LYS A 146 -6.91 -13.36 10.46
N ILE A 147 -7.67 -12.27 10.33
CA ILE A 147 -7.13 -10.91 10.49
C ILE A 147 -6.86 -10.62 11.98
N ARG A 148 -7.77 -11.01 12.88
CA ARG A 148 -7.60 -10.85 14.34
C ARG A 148 -6.41 -11.63 14.89
N VAL A 149 -6.29 -12.91 14.54
CA VAL A 149 -5.20 -13.77 15.01
C VAL A 149 -3.85 -13.25 14.54
N TYR A 150 -3.76 -12.76 13.30
CA TYR A 150 -2.50 -12.21 12.78
C TYR A 150 -2.11 -10.90 13.49
N ASN A 151 -3.08 -10.03 13.81
CA ASN A 151 -2.84 -8.80 14.56
C ASN A 151 -2.41 -9.06 16.02
N ASN A 152 -2.87 -10.14 16.65
CA ASN A 152 -2.50 -10.50 18.03
C ASN A 152 -1.15 -11.23 18.15
N VAL A 153 -0.57 -11.69 17.04
CA VAL A 153 0.74 -12.38 17.03
C VAL A 153 1.90 -11.39 16.91
N GLU A 154 1.66 -10.16 16.45
CA GLU A 154 2.66 -9.08 16.44
C GLU A 154 2.82 -8.35 17.79
N ASP A 155 2.01 -8.70 18.80
CA ASP A 155 2.05 -8.15 20.17
C ASP A 155 2.81 -9.07 21.17
N ARG A 156 3.66 -9.98 20.67
CA ARG A 156 4.53 -10.86 21.47
C ARG A 156 5.97 -10.86 21.01
#